data_AF-A0A4R2REG8-F1
#
_entry.id   AF-A0A4R2REG8-F1
#
_cell.length_a   1.000
_cell.length_b   1.000
_cell.length_c   1.000
_cell.angle_alpha   90.00
_cell.angle_beta   90.00
_cell.angle_gamma   90.00
#
_symmetry.space_group_name_H-M   'P 1'
#
loop_
_entity.id
_entity.type
_entity.pdbx_description
1 polymer ?
#
loop_
_entity_poly.entity_id
_entity_poly.type
_entity_poly.pdbx_seq_one_letter_code
_entity_poly.pdbx_strand_id
1 'polypeptide(L)'
;MKTSRNTPPVASCVNPVDVAGGTDADPGLFATCAEVILQDAGVDLLLTVGMFGGYAERFDTSLGKAEQAAARRLADIAAKTGRPLIVHSVYAGLGTAPLILHAERGATTHQIAAWSGHESLKEVERYTKRVNRRRLLTPSPSVLETGEFF
;
A
#
# COMPACT_ATOMS: atom_id res chain seq x y z
N MET A 1 -11.17 7.34 -18.66
CA MET A 1 -11.23 7.12 -17.21
C MET A 1 -12.67 6.94 -16.70
N LYS A 2 -13.07 5.71 -16.30
CA LYS A 2 -14.42 5.36 -15.81
C LYS A 2 -14.48 5.28 -14.27
N THR A 3 -14.00 6.31 -13.57
CA THR A 3 -13.87 6.31 -12.11
C THR A 3 -15.14 6.71 -11.34
N SER A 4 -16.06 7.45 -11.98
CA SER A 4 -17.21 8.09 -11.31
C SER A 4 -18.26 7.17 -10.69
N ARG A 5 -18.28 5.88 -11.06
CA ARG A 5 -19.28 4.92 -10.55
C ARG A 5 -18.83 4.22 -9.26
N ASN A 6 -17.54 4.30 -8.91
CA ASN A 6 -16.92 3.57 -7.80
C ASN A 6 -16.33 4.49 -6.71
N THR A 7 -16.61 5.80 -6.77
CA THR A 7 -16.11 6.79 -5.83
C THR A 7 -17.27 7.49 -5.10
N PRO A 8 -17.04 7.99 -3.86
CA PRO A 8 -18.05 8.73 -3.11
C PRO A 8 -18.54 9.98 -3.87
N PRO A 9 -19.73 10.53 -3.55
CA PRO A 9 -20.33 11.63 -4.31
C PRO A 9 -19.50 12.91 -4.40
N VAL A 10 -18.60 13.15 -3.44
CA VAL A 10 -17.73 14.34 -3.38
C VAL A 10 -16.34 14.10 -4.01
N ALA A 11 -16.14 12.94 -4.64
CA ALA A 11 -14.84 12.56 -5.18
C ALA A 11 -14.50 13.26 -6.50
N SER A 12 -13.25 13.72 -6.63
CA SER A 12 -12.69 14.11 -7.92
C SER A 12 -12.40 12.87 -8.76
N CYS A 13 -12.89 12.85 -10.00
CA CYS A 13 -12.63 11.77 -10.96
C CYS A 13 -11.68 12.18 -12.09
N VAL A 14 -11.09 13.38 -12.00
CA VAL A 14 -10.02 13.83 -12.90
C VAL A 14 -8.65 13.46 -12.31
N ASN A 15 -7.53 13.84 -12.94
CA ASN A 15 -6.20 13.63 -12.37
C ASN A 15 -5.79 14.87 -11.55
N PRO A 16 -5.61 14.78 -10.20
CA PRO A 16 -5.66 13.58 -9.37
C PRO A 16 -7.08 13.12 -9.01
N VAL A 17 -7.25 11.80 -8.89
CA VAL A 17 -8.48 11.18 -8.38
C VAL A 17 -8.47 11.33 -6.88
N ASP A 18 -9.48 11.99 -6.34
CA ASP A 18 -9.63 12.25 -4.90
C ASP A 18 -10.88 11.53 -4.41
N VAL A 19 -10.71 10.54 -3.54
CA VAL A 19 -11.80 9.76 -2.95
C VAL A 19 -12.41 10.45 -1.71
N ALA A 20 -11.94 11.65 -1.36
CA ALA A 20 -12.28 12.39 -0.16
C ALA A 20 -12.16 11.50 1.10
N GLY A 21 -13.02 11.71 2.10
CA GLY A 21 -13.07 10.89 3.32
C GLY A 21 -13.64 9.47 3.11
N GLY A 22 -13.88 9.02 1.87
CA GLY A 22 -14.41 7.67 1.64
C GLY A 22 -13.50 6.58 2.19
N THR A 23 -12.19 6.77 2.11
CA THR A 23 -11.20 5.82 2.63
C THR A 23 -11.12 5.79 4.15
N ASP A 24 -11.60 6.82 4.85
CA ASP A 24 -11.63 6.89 6.32
C ASP A 24 -12.53 5.81 6.92
N ALA A 25 -13.59 5.42 6.21
CA ALA A 25 -14.47 4.32 6.59
C ALA A 25 -14.08 2.98 5.94
N ASP A 26 -13.42 3.01 4.78
CA ASP A 26 -13.00 1.80 4.06
C ASP A 26 -11.66 2.00 3.31
N PRO A 27 -10.50 1.63 3.90
CA PRO A 27 -9.21 1.70 3.22
C PRO A 27 -9.13 0.75 2.00
N GLY A 28 -10.08 -0.19 1.84
CA GLY A 28 -10.23 -1.03 0.66
C GLY A 28 -10.49 -0.24 -0.63
N LEU A 29 -11.02 0.98 -0.53
CA LEU A 29 -11.29 1.84 -1.68
C LEU A 29 -10.04 2.23 -2.46
N PHE A 30 -8.85 2.26 -1.83
CA PHE A 30 -7.59 2.46 -2.56
C PHE A 30 -7.37 1.37 -3.62
N ALA A 31 -7.57 0.10 -3.24
CA ALA A 31 -7.42 -1.02 -4.16
C ALA A 31 -8.49 -1.01 -5.26
N THR A 32 -9.73 -0.70 -4.91
CA THR A 32 -10.83 -0.58 -5.88
C THR A 32 -10.57 0.53 -6.90
N CYS A 33 -10.07 1.69 -6.45
CA CYS A 33 -9.72 2.78 -7.36
C CYS A 33 -8.52 2.41 -8.23
N ALA A 34 -7.47 1.82 -7.65
CA ALA A 34 -6.29 1.38 -8.40
C ALA A 34 -6.64 0.41 -9.53
N GLU A 35 -7.54 -0.54 -9.27
CA GLU A 35 -7.99 -1.51 -10.26
C GLU A 35 -8.70 -0.84 -11.44
N VAL A 36 -9.57 0.14 -11.18
CA VAL A 36 -10.27 0.89 -12.25
C VAL A 36 -9.30 1.80 -13.02
N ILE A 37 -8.41 2.50 -12.32
CA ILE A 37 -7.48 3.45 -12.94
C ILE A 37 -6.49 2.70 -13.83
N LEU A 38 -5.93 1.59 -13.36
CA LEU A 38 -4.94 0.80 -14.11
C LEU A 38 -5.56 -0.10 -15.20
N GLN A 39 -6.89 -0.07 -15.39
CA GLN A 39 -7.52 -0.62 -16.61
C GLN A 39 -7.49 0.37 -17.78
N ASP A 40 -7.25 1.67 -17.54
CA ASP A 40 -7.19 2.66 -18.60
C ASP A 40 -5.88 2.53 -19.38
N ALA A 41 -5.94 2.31 -20.69
CA ALA A 41 -4.75 2.13 -21.52
C ALA A 41 -3.84 3.37 -21.52
N GLY A 42 -4.38 4.57 -21.24
CA GLY A 42 -3.62 5.82 -21.16
C GLY A 42 -2.90 6.08 -19.83
N VAL A 43 -2.90 5.13 -18.89
CA VAL A 43 -2.22 5.26 -17.60
C VAL A 43 -0.99 4.35 -17.56
N ASP A 44 0.20 4.95 -17.51
CA ASP A 44 1.47 4.21 -17.46
C ASP A 44 1.94 3.91 -16.03
N LEU A 45 1.52 4.71 -15.05
CA LEU A 45 1.92 4.61 -13.64
C LEU A 45 0.79 5.09 -12.73
N LEU A 46 0.66 4.46 -11.56
CA LEU A 46 -0.21 4.93 -10.48
C LEU A 46 0.60 5.33 -9.25
N LEU A 47 0.43 6.57 -8.80
CA LEU A 47 0.90 7.05 -7.50
C LEU A 47 -0.29 7.22 -6.58
N THR A 48 -0.36 6.40 -5.54
CA THR A 48 -1.34 6.52 -4.45
C THR A 48 -0.76 7.45 -3.40
N VAL A 49 -1.45 8.53 -3.07
CA VAL A 49 -1.06 9.48 -2.02
C VAL A 49 -2.15 9.51 -0.96
N GLY A 50 -1.77 9.50 0.31
CA GLY A 50 -2.72 9.69 1.40
C GLY A 50 -2.29 9.01 2.69
N MET A 51 -3.28 8.58 3.46
CA MET A 51 -3.11 8.03 4.80
C MET A 51 -2.91 6.51 4.83
N PHE A 52 -2.66 5.88 3.67
CA PHE A 52 -2.49 4.44 3.59
C PHE A 52 -1.33 3.98 4.47
N GLY A 53 -1.53 2.96 5.29
CA GLY A 53 -0.56 2.49 6.28
C GLY A 53 -0.79 3.02 7.70
N GLY A 54 -1.84 3.80 7.97
CA GLY A 54 -2.14 4.32 9.30
C GLY A 54 -3.62 4.38 9.65
N TYR A 55 -4.49 3.71 8.89
CA TYR A 55 -5.94 3.78 9.16
C TYR A 55 -6.31 3.13 10.50
N ALA A 56 -5.66 2.02 10.85
CA ALA A 56 -5.85 1.37 12.15
C ALA A 56 -5.42 2.24 13.34
N GLU A 57 -4.39 3.08 13.14
CA GLU A 57 -3.82 3.94 14.18
C GLU A 57 -4.58 5.27 14.30
N ARG A 58 -5.00 5.85 13.17
CA ARG A 58 -5.62 7.18 13.14
C ARG A 58 -7.13 7.15 13.38
N PHE A 59 -7.83 6.13 12.87
CA PHE A 59 -9.29 6.13 12.84
C PHE A 59 -9.86 5.06 13.77
N ASP A 60 -9.64 3.78 13.45
CA ASP A 60 -10.17 2.67 14.24
C ASP A 60 -9.35 1.40 13.99
N THR A 61 -8.92 0.74 15.07
CA THR A 61 -8.13 -0.49 15.00
C THR A 61 -8.77 -1.62 14.19
N SER A 62 -10.10 -1.66 14.10
CA SER A 62 -10.85 -2.62 13.28
C SER A 62 -10.58 -2.49 11.77
N LEU A 63 -10.15 -1.32 11.31
CA LEU A 63 -9.78 -1.07 9.91
C LEU A 63 -8.48 -1.76 9.49
N GLY A 64 -7.65 -2.21 10.44
CA GLY A 64 -6.35 -2.80 10.14
C GLY A 64 -6.43 -4.03 9.24
N LYS A 65 -7.44 -4.90 9.41
CA LYS A 65 -7.65 -6.06 8.54
C LYS A 65 -8.01 -5.65 7.11
N ALA A 66 -8.87 -4.65 6.97
CA ALA A 66 -9.27 -4.12 5.67
C ALA A 66 -8.08 -3.45 4.96
N GLU A 67 -7.28 -2.67 5.68
CA GLU A 67 -6.08 -2.01 5.16
C GLU A 67 -5.02 -3.02 4.71
N GLN A 68 -4.80 -4.10 5.48
CA GLN A 68 -3.91 -5.18 5.08
C GLN A 68 -4.41 -5.93 3.83
N ALA A 69 -5.72 -6.18 3.73
CA ALA A 69 -6.31 -6.77 2.54
C ALA A 69 -6.16 -5.85 1.31
N ALA A 70 -6.33 -4.54 1.49
CA ALA A 70 -6.08 -3.55 0.45
C ALA A 70 -4.63 -3.56 -0.02
N ALA A 71 -3.67 -3.66 0.91
CA ALA A 71 -2.23 -3.71 0.58
C ALA A 71 -1.89 -4.93 -0.29
N ARG A 72 -2.46 -6.10 0.05
CA ARG A 72 -2.31 -7.33 -0.75
C ARG A 72 -2.88 -7.14 -2.16
N ARG A 73 -4.10 -6.60 -2.26
CA ARG A 73 -4.77 -6.34 -3.55
C ARG A 73 -3.98 -5.35 -4.42
N LEU A 74 -3.47 -4.26 -3.86
CA LEU A 74 -2.65 -3.29 -4.60
C LEU A 74 -1.41 -3.94 -5.20
N ALA A 75 -0.75 -4.80 -4.43
CA ALA A 75 0.43 -5.51 -4.90
C ALA A 75 0.09 -6.57 -5.97
N ASP A 76 -1.07 -7.23 -5.87
CA ASP A 76 -1.55 -8.16 -6.91
C ASP A 76 -1.93 -7.43 -8.20
N ILE A 77 -2.54 -6.25 -8.11
CA ILE A 77 -2.86 -5.38 -9.26
C ILE A 77 -1.57 -4.95 -9.96
N ALA A 78 -0.55 -4.52 -9.21
CA ALA A 78 0.75 -4.15 -9.78
C ALA A 78 1.38 -5.32 -10.54
N ALA A 79 1.39 -6.52 -9.94
CA ALA A 79 1.92 -7.73 -10.58
C ALA A 79 1.14 -8.12 -11.85
N LYS A 80 -0.20 -8.09 -11.80
CA LYS A 80 -1.07 -8.46 -12.91
C LYS A 80 -0.99 -7.49 -14.08
N THR A 81 -0.90 -6.20 -13.80
CA THR A 81 -0.90 -5.15 -14.84
C THR A 81 0.49 -4.91 -15.41
N GLY A 82 1.56 -5.27 -14.67
CA GLY A 82 2.94 -4.93 -15.02
C GLY A 82 3.23 -3.42 -14.96
N ARG A 83 2.28 -2.61 -14.47
CA ARG A 83 2.40 -1.15 -14.38
C ARG A 83 2.95 -0.77 -13.00
N PRO A 84 3.90 0.19 -12.92
CA PRO A 84 4.36 0.70 -11.64
C PRO A 84 3.20 1.24 -10.79
N LEU A 85 3.06 0.73 -9.57
CA LEU A 85 2.15 1.22 -8.55
C LEU A 85 2.97 1.60 -7.32
N ILE A 86 2.92 2.88 -6.98
CA ILE A 86 3.64 3.46 -5.85
C ILE A 86 2.62 3.85 -4.77
N VAL A 87 2.87 3.45 -3.53
CA VAL A 87 2.05 3.85 -2.37
C VAL A 87 2.83 4.82 -1.51
N HIS A 88 2.48 6.10 -1.59
CA HIS A 88 3.01 7.11 -0.70
C HIS A 88 2.25 7.13 0.63
N SER A 89 2.97 6.85 1.72
CA SER A 89 2.44 6.78 3.08
C SER A 89 3.10 7.80 3.98
N VAL A 90 2.31 8.63 4.66
CA VAL A 90 2.79 9.57 5.68
C VAL A 90 3.11 8.91 7.03
N TYR A 91 2.88 7.59 7.16
CA TYR A 91 3.07 6.82 8.40
C TYR A 91 4.37 6.01 8.42
N ALA A 92 5.34 6.37 7.59
CA ALA A 92 6.67 5.76 7.50
C ALA A 92 7.26 5.42 8.87
N GLY A 93 7.27 6.40 9.79
CA GLY A 93 7.90 6.28 11.10
C GLY A 93 7.27 5.19 11.99
N LEU A 94 5.99 4.87 11.79
CA LEU A 94 5.24 3.95 12.64
C LEU A 94 5.53 2.47 12.36
N GLY A 95 6.16 2.14 11.23
CA GLY A 95 6.54 0.75 10.94
C GLY A 95 5.38 -0.22 10.83
N THR A 96 4.28 0.25 10.25
CA THR A 96 3.02 -0.47 10.20
C THR A 96 3.08 -1.70 9.29
N ALA A 97 2.17 -2.64 9.56
CA ALA A 97 2.03 -3.90 8.83
C ALA A 97 2.04 -3.75 7.29
N PRO A 98 1.39 -2.74 6.68
CA PRO A 98 1.45 -2.52 5.23
C PRO A 98 2.84 -2.23 4.67
N LEU A 99 3.69 -1.50 5.39
CA LEU A 99 5.08 -1.22 4.96
C LEU A 99 5.94 -2.49 5.00
N ILE A 100 5.69 -3.36 5.97
CA ILE A 100 6.36 -4.66 6.10
C ILE A 100 6.00 -5.58 4.92
N LEU A 101 4.75 -5.55 4.44
CA LEU A 101 4.31 -6.35 3.28
C LEU A 101 5.05 -6.00 1.99
N HIS A 102 5.37 -4.72 1.77
CA HIS A 102 6.15 -4.30 0.61
C HIS A 102 7.58 -4.88 0.62
N ALA A 103 8.24 -4.90 1.78
CA ALA A 103 9.56 -5.51 1.93
C ALA A 103 9.53 -7.03 1.68
N GLU A 104 8.48 -7.71 2.15
CA GLU A 104 8.28 -9.16 1.98
C GLU A 104 8.09 -9.57 0.52
N ARG A 105 7.56 -8.68 -0.31
CA ARG A 105 7.48 -8.87 -1.77
C ARG A 105 8.74 -8.44 -2.53
N GLY A 106 9.83 -8.13 -1.82
CA GLY A 106 11.13 -7.84 -2.41
C GLY A 106 11.34 -6.37 -2.80
N ALA A 107 10.50 -5.45 -2.33
CA ALA A 107 10.78 -4.03 -2.49
C ALA A 107 12.11 -3.68 -1.82
N THR A 108 12.97 -2.98 -2.56
CA THR A 108 14.27 -2.53 -2.06
C THR A 108 14.09 -1.43 -1.02
N THR A 109 15.12 -1.23 -0.20
CA THR A 109 15.19 -0.12 0.75
C THR A 109 14.95 1.24 0.07
N HIS A 110 15.48 1.45 -1.13
CA HIS A 110 15.31 2.71 -1.87
C HIS A 110 13.87 2.90 -2.37
N GLN A 111 13.22 1.82 -2.81
CA GLN A 111 11.82 1.87 -3.21
C GLN A 111 10.93 2.21 -2.02
N ILE A 112 11.07 1.50 -0.90
CA ILE A 112 10.28 1.77 0.29
C ILE A 112 10.54 3.19 0.81
N ALA A 113 11.80 3.66 0.81
CA ALA A 113 12.13 5.03 1.23
C ALA A 113 11.48 6.09 0.32
N ALA A 114 11.53 5.90 -0.99
CA ALA A 114 10.89 6.81 -1.95
C ALA A 114 9.36 6.82 -1.82
N TRP A 115 8.78 5.69 -1.41
CA TRP A 115 7.35 5.53 -1.23
C TRP A 115 6.89 6.17 0.07
N SER A 116 7.46 5.81 1.22
CA SER A 116 6.97 6.30 2.52
C SER A 116 7.64 7.57 3.03
N GLY A 117 8.61 8.17 2.32
CA GLY A 117 9.17 9.47 2.71
C GLY A 117 9.96 9.44 4.03
N HIS A 118 10.63 8.32 4.32
CA HIS A 118 11.48 8.18 5.51
C HIS A 118 12.63 9.21 5.55
N GLU A 119 12.96 9.68 6.76
CA GLU A 119 14.03 10.66 6.96
C GLU A 119 15.42 10.09 6.68
N SER A 120 15.59 8.76 6.79
CA SER A 120 16.88 8.12 6.50
C SER A 120 16.75 6.67 6.00
N LEU A 121 17.73 6.22 5.21
CA LEU A 121 17.83 4.84 4.73
C LEU A 121 17.88 3.82 5.88
N LYS A 122 18.42 4.19 7.04
CA LYS A 122 18.53 3.33 8.22
C LYS A 122 17.16 2.89 8.76
N GLU A 123 16.15 3.77 8.70
CA GLU A 123 14.79 3.43 9.11
C GLU A 123 14.16 2.39 8.19
N VAL A 124 14.52 2.43 6.91
CA VAL A 124 13.93 1.57 5.88
C VAL A 124 14.62 0.22 5.82
N GLU A 125 15.93 0.20 6.06
CA GLU A 125 16.71 -1.03 6.16
C GLU A 125 16.17 -1.98 7.23
N ARG A 126 15.46 -1.49 8.26
CA ARG A 126 14.89 -2.37 9.31
C ARG A 126 13.89 -3.37 8.74
N TYR A 127 13.12 -2.98 7.72
CA TYR A 127 12.14 -3.86 7.09
C TYR A 127 12.84 -4.91 6.22
N THR A 128 13.69 -4.47 5.30
CA THR A 128 14.35 -5.35 4.33
C THR A 128 15.37 -6.27 5.00
N LYS A 129 16.15 -5.78 5.97
CA LYS A 129 17.08 -6.63 6.74
C LYS A 129 16.35 -7.72 7.52
N ARG A 130 15.18 -7.43 8.09
CA ARG A 130 14.46 -8.41 8.91
C ARG A 130 13.82 -9.51 8.06
N VAL A 131 13.25 -9.15 6.91
CA VAL A 131 12.75 -10.10 5.90
C VAL A 131 13.90 -10.97 5.36
N ASN A 132 14.99 -10.33 4.93
CA ASN A 132 16.14 -11.05 4.36
C ASN A 132 16.80 -11.97 5.39
N ARG A 133 16.92 -11.53 6.65
CA ARG A 133 17.44 -12.36 7.74
C ARG A 133 16.54 -13.57 7.99
N ARG A 134 15.21 -13.41 7.94
CA ARG A 134 14.27 -14.53 8.11
C ARG A 134 14.43 -15.56 6.99
N ARG A 135 14.46 -15.11 5.73
CA ARG A 135 14.69 -15.97 4.56
C ARG A 135 15.99 -16.78 4.66
N LEU A 136 17.03 -16.20 5.26
CA LEU A 136 18.33 -16.85 5.44
C LEU A 136 18.36 -17.85 6.62
N LEU A 137 17.54 -17.65 7.66
CA LEU A 137 17.61 -18.43 8.90
C LEU A 137 16.58 -19.57 8.97
N THR A 138 15.44 -19.48 8.30
CA THR A 138 14.40 -20.53 8.29
C THR A 138 13.49 -20.42 7.06
N PRO A 139 12.97 -21.54 6.51
CA PRO A 139 11.91 -21.52 5.48
C PRO A 139 10.54 -21.25 6.11
N SER A 140 10.48 -20.41 7.16
CA SER A 140 9.23 -20.08 7.84
C SER A 140 8.29 -19.33 6.90
N PRO A 141 6.98 -19.63 6.93
CA PRO A 141 6.03 -19.01 6.03
C PRO A 141 6.05 -17.48 6.20
N SER A 142 6.02 -16.79 5.06
CA SER A 142 6.11 -15.32 5.03
C SER A 142 4.88 -14.69 5.69
N VAL A 143 4.96 -13.43 6.10
CA VAL A 143 3.77 -12.69 6.55
C VAL A 143 2.71 -12.53 5.44
N LEU A 144 3.10 -12.77 4.17
CA LEU A 144 2.16 -12.86 3.05
C LEU A 144 1.27 -14.10 3.19
N GLU A 145 1.80 -15.19 3.74
CA GLU A 145 1.11 -16.47 3.93
C GLU A 145 0.39 -16.53 5.27
N THR A 146 1.00 -16.03 6.35
CA THR A 146 0.44 -16.18 7.71
C THR A 146 -0.49 -15.03 8.11
N GLY A 147 -0.29 -13.83 7.57
CA GLY A 147 -0.98 -12.62 8.04
C GLY A 147 -0.61 -12.20 9.46
N GLU A 148 0.36 -12.86 10.09
CA GLU A 148 0.84 -12.51 11.42
C GLU A 148 1.97 -11.48 11.32
N PHE A 149 1.70 -10.29 11.87
CA PHE A 149 2.68 -9.24 12.04
C PHE A 149 3.19 -9.28 13.49
N PHE A 150 4.48 -8.99 13.68
CA PHE A 150 5.14 -9.02 14.98
C PHE A 150 4.66 -7.91 15.90
#